data_AF-X1D0V5-F1
#
_entry.id   AF-X1D0V5-F1
#
_cell.length_a   1.000
_cell.length_b   1.000
_cell.length_c   1.000
_cell.angle_alpha   90.00
_cell.angle_beta   90.00
_cell.angle_gamma   90.00
#
_symmetry.space_group_name_H-M   'P 1'
#
loop_
_entity.id
_entity.type
_entity.pdbx_description
1 polymer ?
#
loop_
_entity_poly.entity_id
_entity_poly.type
_entity_poly.pdbx_seq_one_letter_code
_entity_poly.pdbx_strand_id
1 'polypeptide(L)'
;FENLWKKPQAHKDKTIIFNDGSKEKIDFKQYLINEIEQIFVQYTPGEIYYKVLFELFGNQILDEQNDPEFNRQIGRLENSVIYNVLYEFQKKGALSLIKMLQKYNGAILADAVGLGKTWTALAVIKFFQLQGRETLLLCPKKLEANWNRYKKHQESRFEKDQLDYFIRFHTDMIDERLERYNDRADKYFTNDKPKLIVIDESHNLRNDKSKRYELLMTDILQKNEDIKVLLLSATPINNSLNDIRNQFKLMVQGDVRGYDEKLGVKNIDYSFR
;
A
#
# COMPACT_ATOMS: atom_id res chain seq x y z
N PHE A 1 -0.72 44.00 7.94
CA PHE A 1 -2.04 44.51 7.52
C PHE A 1 -2.28 45.93 8.04
N GLU A 2 -2.17 46.21 9.34
CA GLU A 2 -2.45 47.55 9.91
C GLU A 2 -1.61 48.71 9.35
N ASN A 3 -0.37 48.46 8.93
CA ASN A 3 0.49 49.49 8.33
C ASN A 3 0.02 49.94 6.93
N LEU A 4 -0.84 49.17 6.28
CA LEU A 4 -1.36 49.48 4.94
C LEU A 4 -2.29 50.69 4.97
N TRP A 5 -3.02 50.86 6.08
CA TRP A 5 -3.97 51.96 6.33
C TRP A 5 -3.32 53.26 6.81
N LYS A 6 -2.05 53.22 7.20
CA LYS A 6 -1.27 54.40 7.62
C LYS A 6 -0.58 55.12 6.46
N LYS A 7 -0.64 54.55 5.25
CA LYS A 7 -0.02 55.13 4.06
C LYS A 7 -0.84 56.32 3.55
N PRO A 8 -0.19 57.41 3.08
CA PRO A 8 -0.89 58.58 2.55
C PRO A 8 -1.80 58.26 1.35
N GLN A 9 -1.50 57.19 0.61
CA GLN A 9 -2.26 56.75 -0.54
C GLN A 9 -3.51 55.91 -0.18
N ALA A 10 -3.70 55.55 1.09
CA ALA A 10 -4.86 54.78 1.52
C ALA A 10 -6.11 55.65 1.57
N HIS A 11 -7.17 55.24 0.88
CA HIS A 11 -8.48 55.87 1.01
C HIS A 11 -9.06 55.58 2.40
N LYS A 12 -9.52 56.64 3.09
CA LYS A 12 -10.19 56.51 4.39
C LYS A 12 -11.66 56.12 4.24
N ASP A 13 -12.33 56.68 3.23
CA ASP A 13 -13.76 56.51 3.04
C ASP A 13 -14.08 55.97 1.65
N LYS A 14 -15.12 55.12 1.57
CA LYS A 14 -15.79 54.70 0.33
C LYS A 14 -17.15 55.37 0.27
N THR A 15 -17.52 55.94 -0.88
CA THR A 15 -18.90 56.35 -1.14
C THR A 15 -19.63 55.20 -1.81
N ILE A 16 -20.66 54.66 -1.14
CA ILE A 16 -21.62 53.71 -1.73
C ILE A 16 -22.79 54.52 -2.30
N ILE A 17 -23.26 54.09 -3.47
CA ILE A 17 -24.45 54.65 -4.11
C ILE A 17 -25.50 53.54 -4.08
N PHE A 18 -26.60 53.77 -3.36
CA PHE A 18 -27.69 52.81 -3.28
C PHE A 18 -28.61 52.91 -4.49
N ASN A 19 -29.46 51.90 -4.70
CA ASN A 19 -30.34 51.80 -5.86
C ASN A 19 -31.39 52.93 -5.94
N ASP A 20 -31.66 53.61 -4.83
CA ASP A 20 -32.54 54.78 -4.75
C ASP A 20 -31.81 56.11 -5.05
N GLY A 21 -30.52 56.04 -5.40
CA GLY A 21 -29.67 57.19 -5.70
C GLY A 21 -29.09 57.90 -4.47
N SER A 22 -29.41 57.44 -3.27
CA SER A 22 -28.81 57.96 -2.03
C SER A 22 -27.32 57.59 -1.95
N LYS A 23 -26.52 58.47 -1.32
CA LYS A 23 -25.08 58.30 -1.17
C LYS A 23 -24.71 58.27 0.29
N GLU A 24 -23.98 57.24 0.70
CA GLU A 24 -23.45 57.12 2.04
C GLU A 24 -21.92 56.98 1.99
N LYS A 25 -21.25 57.66 2.90
CA LYS A 25 -19.81 57.49 3.11
C LYS A 25 -19.59 56.53 4.26
N ILE A 26 -18.91 55.43 3.97
CA ILE A 26 -18.51 54.43 4.96
C ILE A 26 -16.99 54.34 5.03
N ASP A 27 -16.47 53.86 6.15
CA ASP A 27 -15.05 53.57 6.31
C ASP A 27 -14.61 52.51 5.28
N PHE A 28 -13.57 52.83 4.50
CA PHE A 28 -13.11 51.97 3.42
C PHE A 28 -12.50 50.66 3.94
N LYS A 29 -11.88 50.66 5.12
CA LYS A 29 -11.32 49.45 5.74
C LYS A 29 -12.45 48.49 6.11
N GLN A 30 -13.52 48.98 6.74
CA GLN A 30 -14.67 48.16 7.09
C GLN A 30 -15.42 47.67 5.85
N TYR A 31 -15.55 48.51 4.83
CA TYR A 31 -16.11 48.11 3.54
C TYR A 31 -15.34 46.93 2.94
N LEU A 32 -14.02 47.05 2.85
CA LEU A 32 -13.18 46.01 2.27
C LEU A 32 -13.24 44.70 3.07
N ILE A 33 -13.29 44.76 4.40
CA ILE A 33 -13.47 43.58 5.26
C ILE A 33 -14.78 42.88 4.92
N ASN A 34 -15.89 43.62 4.86
CA ASN A 34 -17.21 43.05 4.57
C ASN A 34 -17.28 42.42 3.16
N GLU A 35 -16.69 43.04 2.14
CA GLU A 35 -16.61 42.49 0.78
C GLU A 35 -15.78 41.20 0.74
N ILE A 36 -14.66 41.15 1.48
CA ILE A 36 -13.84 39.93 1.60
C ILE A 36 -14.64 38.84 2.33
N GLU A 37 -15.33 39.17 3.42
CA GLU A 37 -16.15 38.23 4.18
C GLU A 37 -17.28 37.61 3.35
N GLN A 38 -17.86 38.35 2.40
CA GLN A 38 -18.88 37.80 1.48
C GLN A 38 -18.33 36.72 0.55
N ILE A 39 -17.03 36.72 0.26
CA ILE A 39 -16.38 35.77 -0.66
C ILE A 39 -15.76 34.59 0.12
N PHE A 40 -15.49 34.77 1.41
CA PHE A 40 -14.91 33.72 2.25
C PHE A 40 -16.00 32.80 2.83
N VAL A 41 -16.01 31.56 2.35
CA VAL A 41 -16.77 30.48 2.99
C VAL A 41 -15.99 30.03 4.24
N GLN A 42 -16.61 30.14 5.41
CA GLN A 42 -16.06 29.55 6.63
C GLN A 42 -16.30 28.05 6.61
N TYR A 43 -15.22 27.27 6.58
CA TYR A 43 -15.27 25.83 6.75
C TYR A 43 -15.00 25.46 8.20
N THR A 44 -15.81 24.56 8.75
CA THR A 44 -15.53 23.94 10.03
C THR A 44 -14.27 23.06 9.95
N PRO A 45 -13.56 22.83 11.07
CA PRO A 45 -12.43 21.89 11.09
C PRO A 45 -12.78 20.50 10.56
N GLY A 46 -14.03 20.04 10.78
CA GLY A 46 -14.53 18.77 10.26
C GLY A 46 -14.65 18.75 8.74
N GLU A 47 -15.17 19.80 8.12
CA GLU A 47 -15.28 19.90 6.66
C GLU A 47 -13.91 19.95 5.99
N ILE A 48 -12.96 20.69 6.56
CA ILE A 48 -11.57 20.70 6.08
C ILE A 48 -10.98 19.30 6.19
N TYR A 49 -11.19 18.62 7.32
CA TYR A 49 -10.72 17.25 7.52
C TYR A 49 -11.29 16.28 6.47
N TYR A 50 -12.61 16.29 6.25
CA TYR A 50 -13.24 15.45 5.23
C TYR A 50 -12.79 15.81 3.81
N LYS A 51 -12.61 17.10 3.50
CA LYS A 51 -12.06 17.53 2.21
C LYS A 51 -10.65 17.01 2.01
N VAL A 52 -9.78 17.07 3.02
CA VAL A 52 -8.43 16.50 2.96
C VAL A 52 -8.50 14.98 2.74
N LEU A 53 -9.35 14.26 3.48
CA LEU A 53 -9.53 12.82 3.25
C LEU A 53 -10.03 12.53 1.84
N PHE A 54 -10.95 13.32 1.31
CA PHE A 54 -11.46 13.16 -0.04
C PHE A 54 -10.38 13.45 -1.09
N GLU A 55 -9.56 14.48 -0.93
CA GLU A 55 -8.45 14.73 -1.87
C GLU A 55 -7.38 13.62 -1.80
N LEU A 56 -7.13 13.06 -0.61
CA LEU A 56 -6.16 11.98 -0.43
C LEU A 56 -6.66 10.62 -0.95
N PHE A 57 -7.94 10.31 -0.75
CA PHE A 57 -8.49 8.96 -0.94
C PHE A 57 -9.69 8.88 -1.90
N GLY A 58 -10.35 10.00 -2.19
CA GLY A 58 -11.62 10.05 -2.93
C GLY A 58 -11.50 9.52 -4.36
N ASN A 59 -10.45 9.89 -5.09
CA ASN A 59 -10.24 9.39 -6.45
C ASN A 59 -10.07 7.87 -6.49
N GLN A 60 -9.35 7.28 -5.52
CA GLN A 60 -9.22 5.82 -5.42
C GLN A 60 -10.59 5.16 -5.21
N ILE A 61 -11.42 5.70 -4.32
CA ILE A 61 -12.76 5.17 -4.05
C ILE A 61 -13.65 5.22 -5.30
N LEU A 62 -13.55 6.29 -6.10
CA LEU A 62 -14.35 6.49 -7.31
C LEU A 62 -13.92 5.57 -8.47
N ASP A 63 -12.61 5.40 -8.66
CA ASP A 63 -12.07 4.49 -9.68
C ASP A 63 -12.45 3.02 -9.37
N GLU A 64 -12.49 2.66 -8.09
CA GLU A 64 -12.74 1.29 -7.62
C GLU A 64 -14.19 0.80 -7.80
N GLN A 65 -15.18 1.69 -7.76
CA GLN A 65 -16.59 1.30 -7.95
C GLN A 65 -16.91 0.89 -9.39
N ASN A 66 -16.05 1.24 -10.34
CA ASN A 66 -16.33 1.16 -11.77
C ASN A 66 -15.53 0.07 -12.51
N ASP A 67 -14.92 -0.89 -11.81
CA ASP A 67 -14.20 -2.02 -12.43
C ASP A 67 -15.01 -3.34 -12.32
N PRO A 68 -15.73 -3.76 -13.38
CA PRO A 68 -16.52 -4.99 -13.38
C PRO A 68 -15.68 -6.26 -13.27
N GLU A 69 -14.46 -6.25 -13.81
CA GLU A 69 -13.58 -7.41 -13.75
C GLU A 69 -13.09 -7.63 -12.33
N PHE A 70 -12.62 -6.55 -11.68
CA PHE A 70 -12.21 -6.58 -10.29
C PHE A 70 -13.35 -7.07 -9.39
N ASN A 71 -14.56 -6.54 -9.56
CA ASN A 71 -15.74 -6.97 -8.80
C ASN A 71 -16.03 -8.48 -8.97
N ARG A 72 -15.89 -9.01 -10.20
CA ARG A 72 -16.05 -10.45 -10.46
C ARG A 72 -14.96 -11.28 -9.76
N GLN A 73 -13.71 -10.81 -9.78
CA GLN A 73 -12.60 -11.49 -9.12
C GLN A 73 -12.80 -11.50 -7.59
N ILE A 74 -13.25 -10.39 -7.00
CA ILE A 74 -13.60 -10.29 -5.58
C ILE A 74 -14.75 -11.24 -5.23
N GLY A 75 -15.80 -11.32 -6.05
CA GLY A 75 -16.90 -12.27 -5.80
C GLY A 75 -16.44 -13.73 -5.69
N ARG A 76 -15.39 -14.14 -6.41
CA ARG A 76 -14.80 -15.49 -6.24
C ARG A 76 -14.10 -15.66 -4.90
N LEU A 77 -13.43 -14.62 -4.40
CA LEU A 77 -12.80 -14.62 -3.08
C LEU A 77 -13.84 -14.61 -1.96
N GLU A 78 -14.95 -13.88 -2.11
CA GLU A 78 -16.05 -13.85 -1.14
C GLU A 78 -16.69 -15.23 -0.93
N ASN A 79 -16.62 -16.11 -1.94
CA ASN A 79 -17.08 -17.48 -1.83
C ASN A 79 -16.09 -18.42 -1.11
N SER A 80 -14.87 -17.96 -0.78
CA SER A 80 -13.87 -18.77 -0.07
C SER A 80 -14.16 -18.87 1.43
N VAL A 81 -13.71 -19.94 2.07
CA VAL A 81 -13.89 -20.11 3.51
C VAL A 81 -13.04 -19.10 4.27
N ILE A 82 -11.79 -18.89 3.85
CA ILE A 82 -10.87 -17.93 4.47
C ILE A 82 -11.47 -16.53 4.56
N TYR A 83 -12.05 -16.02 3.48
CA TYR A 83 -12.62 -14.67 3.45
C TYR A 83 -13.82 -14.51 4.38
N ASN A 84 -14.68 -15.54 4.45
CA ASN A 84 -15.89 -15.50 5.26
C ASN A 84 -15.64 -15.56 6.77
N VAL A 85 -14.46 -16.01 7.20
CA VAL A 85 -14.10 -16.02 8.63
C VAL A 85 -13.28 -14.79 9.05
N LEU A 86 -12.85 -13.95 8.12
CA LEU A 86 -12.15 -12.71 8.44
C LEU A 86 -13.08 -11.72 9.16
N TYR A 87 -12.53 -10.95 10.08
CA TYR A 87 -13.22 -9.76 10.62
C TYR A 87 -13.35 -8.68 9.53
N GLU A 88 -14.32 -7.78 9.68
CA GLU A 88 -14.57 -6.71 8.69
C GLU A 88 -13.34 -5.84 8.39
N PHE A 89 -12.54 -5.52 9.41
CA PHE A 89 -11.29 -4.78 9.21
C PHE A 89 -10.25 -5.59 8.41
N GLN A 90 -10.19 -6.91 8.61
CA GLN A 90 -9.28 -7.79 7.86
C GLN A 90 -9.73 -7.97 6.41
N LYS A 91 -11.04 -8.04 6.16
CA LYS A 91 -11.60 -8.05 4.80
C LYS A 91 -11.20 -6.78 4.06
N LYS A 92 -11.43 -5.60 4.66
CA LYS A 92 -10.99 -4.31 4.10
C LYS A 92 -9.49 -4.26 3.86
N GLY A 93 -8.70 -4.75 4.81
CA GLY A 93 -7.24 -4.87 4.68
C GLY A 93 -6.83 -5.75 3.50
N ALA A 94 -7.42 -6.94 3.38
CA ALA A 94 -7.14 -7.86 2.27
C ALA A 94 -7.50 -7.24 0.91
N LEU A 95 -8.66 -6.59 0.79
CA LEU A 95 -9.07 -5.90 -0.42
C LEU A 95 -8.09 -4.78 -0.80
N SER A 96 -7.66 -3.98 0.17
CA SER A 96 -6.67 -2.92 -0.03
C SER A 96 -5.33 -3.48 -0.51
N LEU A 97 -4.84 -4.56 0.13
CA LEU A 97 -3.61 -5.24 -0.29
C LEU A 97 -3.71 -5.78 -1.72
N ILE A 98 -4.83 -6.40 -2.09
CA ILE A 98 -5.06 -6.92 -3.44
C ILE A 98 -4.96 -5.79 -4.47
N LYS A 99 -5.61 -4.66 -4.22
CA LYS A 99 -5.58 -3.47 -5.09
C LYS A 99 -4.16 -2.92 -5.23
N MET A 100 -3.45 -2.78 -4.12
CA MET A 100 -2.05 -2.34 -4.13
C MET A 100 -1.16 -3.31 -4.93
N LEU A 101 -1.34 -4.62 -4.76
CA LEU A 101 -0.61 -5.64 -5.52
C LEU A 101 -0.93 -5.60 -7.01
N GLN A 102 -2.19 -5.37 -7.40
CA GLN A 102 -2.57 -5.21 -8.81
C GLN A 102 -1.97 -3.94 -9.42
N LYS A 103 -2.06 -2.81 -8.73
CA LYS A 103 -1.59 -1.51 -9.22
C LYS A 103 -0.06 -1.38 -9.20
N TYR A 104 0.58 -1.73 -8.09
CA TYR A 104 1.98 -1.43 -7.84
C TYR A 104 2.91 -2.65 -7.88
N ASN A 105 2.38 -3.86 -8.09
CA ASN A 105 3.13 -5.13 -7.93
C ASN A 105 3.69 -5.36 -6.52
N GLY A 106 3.27 -4.55 -5.55
CA GLY A 106 3.79 -4.58 -4.19
C GLY A 106 2.79 -4.09 -3.17
N ALA A 107 2.80 -4.69 -1.99
CA ALA A 107 2.05 -4.19 -0.84
C ALA A 107 2.74 -4.56 0.48
N ILE A 108 2.52 -3.76 1.51
CA ILE A 108 2.99 -4.01 2.88
C ILE A 108 1.79 -4.13 3.80
N LEU A 109 1.66 -5.27 4.48
CA LEU A 109 0.75 -5.43 5.61
C LEU A 109 1.51 -5.09 6.91
N ALA A 110 1.26 -3.89 7.41
CA ALA A 110 1.93 -3.29 8.56
C ALA A 110 1.15 -3.41 9.89
N ASP A 111 0.22 -4.35 9.99
CA ASP A 111 -0.63 -4.50 11.18
C ASP A 111 0.17 -4.91 12.42
N ALA A 112 -0.29 -4.47 13.60
CA ALA A 112 0.29 -4.88 14.89
C ALA A 112 0.30 -6.41 15.09
N VAL A 113 1.14 -6.87 16.02
CA VAL A 113 1.20 -8.30 16.40
C VAL A 113 -0.15 -8.73 16.98
N GLY A 114 -0.63 -9.92 16.59
CA GLY A 114 -1.90 -10.47 17.07
C GLY A 114 -3.15 -10.07 16.27
N LEU A 115 -3.07 -9.10 15.35
CA LEU A 115 -4.22 -8.68 14.51
C LEU A 115 -4.59 -9.65 13.37
N GLY A 116 -3.95 -10.82 13.32
CA GLY A 116 -4.28 -11.87 12.35
C GLY A 116 -3.70 -11.66 10.95
N LYS A 117 -2.51 -11.04 10.84
CA LYS A 117 -1.77 -10.87 9.57
C LYS A 117 -1.72 -12.12 8.71
N THR A 118 -1.48 -13.28 9.32
CA THR A 118 -1.45 -14.57 8.61
C THR A 118 -2.77 -14.84 7.90
N TRP A 119 -3.92 -14.63 8.54
CA TRP A 119 -5.22 -14.90 7.90
C TRP A 119 -5.55 -13.89 6.80
N THR A 120 -5.25 -12.61 7.02
CA THR A 120 -5.35 -11.58 5.97
C THR A 120 -4.48 -11.96 4.77
N ALA A 121 -3.24 -12.40 5.00
CA ALA A 121 -2.34 -12.86 3.95
C ALA A 121 -2.85 -14.12 3.25
N LEU A 122 -3.42 -15.11 3.96
CA LEU A 122 -4.03 -16.29 3.34
C LEU A 122 -5.19 -15.94 2.40
N ALA A 123 -6.01 -14.92 2.75
CA ALA A 123 -7.05 -14.44 1.84
C ALA A 123 -6.47 -13.80 0.57
N VAL A 124 -5.39 -13.01 0.71
CA VAL A 124 -4.68 -12.44 -0.44
C VAL A 124 -4.05 -13.55 -1.31
N ILE A 125 -3.42 -14.55 -0.68
CA ILE A 125 -2.89 -15.73 -1.37
C ILE A 125 -4.00 -16.42 -2.14
N LYS A 126 -5.15 -16.69 -1.50
CA LYS A 126 -6.30 -17.33 -2.15
C LYS A 126 -6.76 -16.55 -3.39
N PHE A 127 -6.87 -15.23 -3.27
CA PHE A 127 -7.24 -14.37 -4.40
C PHE A 127 -6.31 -14.57 -5.59
N PHE A 128 -5.00 -14.47 -5.40
CA PHE A 128 -4.04 -14.58 -6.48
C PHE A 128 -3.89 -16.02 -7.01
N GLN A 129 -4.09 -17.04 -6.18
CA GLN A 129 -4.20 -18.42 -6.64
C GLN A 129 -5.40 -18.64 -7.56
N LEU A 130 -6.55 -18.00 -7.27
CA LEU A 130 -7.72 -18.01 -8.16
C LEU A 130 -7.47 -17.30 -9.50
N GLN A 131 -6.42 -16.48 -9.59
CA GLN A 131 -5.91 -15.88 -10.83
C GLN A 131 -4.77 -16.69 -11.46
N GLY A 132 -4.50 -17.91 -10.97
CA GLY A 132 -3.49 -18.81 -11.53
C GLY A 132 -2.05 -18.50 -11.09
N ARG A 133 -1.83 -17.65 -10.09
CA ARG A 133 -0.48 -17.36 -9.59
C ARG A 133 0.02 -18.42 -8.63
N GLU A 134 1.27 -18.82 -8.80
CA GLU A 134 1.97 -19.65 -7.82
C GLU A 134 2.42 -18.79 -6.63
N THR A 135 2.41 -19.37 -5.42
CA THR A 135 2.77 -18.64 -4.21
C THR A 135 4.07 -19.17 -3.61
N LEU A 136 5.04 -18.28 -3.44
CA LEU A 136 6.27 -18.51 -2.68
C LEU A 136 6.18 -17.76 -1.36
N LEU A 137 6.33 -18.47 -0.25
CA LEU A 137 6.29 -17.91 1.10
C LEU A 137 7.67 -18.01 1.76
N LEU A 138 8.23 -16.85 2.11
CA LEU A 138 9.47 -16.73 2.87
C LEU A 138 9.12 -16.39 4.32
N CYS A 139 9.52 -17.22 5.28
CA CYS A 139 9.27 -16.95 6.70
C CYS A 139 10.46 -17.39 7.58
N PRO A 140 10.55 -16.93 8.84
CA PRO A 140 11.45 -17.55 9.81
C PRO A 140 11.11 -19.05 10.02
N LYS A 141 12.13 -19.91 10.21
CA LYS A 141 11.93 -21.35 10.44
C LYS A 141 10.95 -21.67 11.57
N LYS A 142 10.97 -20.87 12.65
CA LYS A 142 10.05 -20.98 13.78
C LYS A 142 8.56 -20.83 13.41
N LEU A 143 8.23 -20.18 12.29
CA LEU A 143 6.85 -19.96 11.84
C LEU A 143 6.39 -21.01 10.81
N GLU A 144 7.26 -21.95 10.42
CA GLU A 144 6.95 -22.99 9.45
C GLU A 144 5.69 -23.78 9.81
N ALA A 145 5.60 -24.26 11.06
CA ALA A 145 4.46 -25.05 11.51
C ALA A 145 3.14 -24.27 11.45
N ASN A 146 3.17 -22.96 11.71
CA ASN A 146 1.99 -22.10 11.66
C ASN A 146 1.47 -21.94 10.23
N TRP A 147 2.39 -21.82 9.26
CA TRP A 147 2.03 -21.73 7.85
C TRP A 147 1.67 -23.09 7.26
N ASN A 148 2.41 -24.16 7.55
CA ASN A 148 2.08 -25.50 7.07
C ASN A 148 0.68 -25.93 7.49
N ARG A 149 0.21 -25.57 8.70
CA ARG A 149 -1.14 -25.90 9.18
C ARG A 149 -2.26 -25.53 8.20
N TYR A 150 -2.11 -24.46 7.41
CA TYR A 150 -3.17 -23.99 6.52
C TYR A 150 -2.98 -24.41 5.06
N LYS A 151 -1.92 -25.15 4.75
CA LYS A 151 -1.69 -25.70 3.42
C LYS A 151 -2.70 -26.82 3.14
N LYS A 152 -2.99 -27.09 1.88
CA LYS A 152 -3.85 -28.19 1.44
C LYS A 152 -3.38 -29.53 2.02
N HIS A 153 -4.32 -30.43 2.25
CA HIS A 153 -4.10 -31.76 2.85
C HIS A 153 -3.55 -31.71 4.27
N GLN A 154 -3.97 -30.71 5.05
CA GLN A 154 -3.57 -30.56 6.46
C GLN A 154 -4.80 -30.52 7.39
N GLU A 155 -5.99 -30.79 6.84
CA GLU A 155 -7.26 -30.90 7.58
C GLU A 155 -7.58 -29.62 8.37
N SER A 156 -7.12 -28.49 7.85
CA SER A 156 -7.39 -27.19 8.45
C SER A 156 -8.85 -26.78 8.21
N ARG A 157 -9.35 -25.82 8.98
CA ARG A 157 -10.68 -25.24 8.74
C ARG A 157 -10.82 -24.58 7.36
N PHE A 158 -9.71 -24.32 6.66
CA PHE A 158 -9.68 -23.76 5.30
C PHE A 158 -9.39 -24.83 4.24
N GLU A 159 -9.52 -26.12 4.54
CA GLU A 159 -9.21 -27.22 3.60
C GLU A 159 -9.99 -27.08 2.28
N LYS A 160 -11.24 -26.60 2.32
CA LYS A 160 -12.03 -26.34 1.10
C LYS A 160 -11.40 -25.32 0.16
N ASP A 161 -10.57 -24.42 0.69
CA ASP A 161 -9.87 -23.42 -0.13
C ASP A 161 -8.63 -23.99 -0.83
N GLN A 162 -8.16 -25.19 -0.44
CA GLN A 162 -7.01 -25.88 -1.06
C GLN A 162 -5.79 -24.97 -1.24
N LEU A 163 -5.46 -24.19 -0.20
CA LEU A 163 -4.35 -23.23 -0.21
C LEU A 163 -3.03 -23.96 -0.47
N ASP A 164 -2.23 -23.45 -1.40
CA ASP A 164 -0.98 -24.10 -1.81
C ASP A 164 0.12 -23.07 -2.01
N TYR A 165 1.21 -23.27 -1.30
CA TYR A 165 2.37 -22.41 -1.35
C TYR A 165 3.63 -23.18 -1.01
N PHE A 166 4.73 -22.69 -1.54
CA PHE A 166 6.05 -23.22 -1.28
C PHE A 166 6.71 -22.43 -0.16
N ILE A 167 7.15 -23.12 0.89
CA ILE A 167 7.77 -22.47 2.06
C ILE A 167 9.28 -22.50 1.93
N ARG A 168 9.91 -21.37 2.24
CA ARG A 168 11.36 -21.20 2.38
C ARG A 168 11.70 -20.36 3.59
N PHE A 169 12.94 -20.51 4.07
CA PHE A 169 13.37 -19.83 5.28
C PHE A 169 14.35 -18.71 5.01
N HIS A 170 14.25 -17.66 5.82
CA HIS A 170 15.20 -16.54 5.79
C HIS A 170 16.66 -16.98 5.96
N THR A 171 16.89 -18.11 6.64
CA THR A 171 18.21 -18.71 6.85
C THR A 171 18.76 -19.43 5.63
N ASP A 172 17.91 -19.94 4.74
CA ASP A 172 18.34 -20.71 3.57
C ASP A 172 19.10 -19.82 2.57
N MET A 173 18.86 -18.51 2.64
CA MET A 173 19.46 -17.48 1.78
C MET A 173 20.81 -16.96 2.26
N ILE A 174 21.36 -17.47 3.37
CA ILE A 174 22.66 -17.03 3.92
C ILE A 174 23.80 -17.97 3.52
N ASP A 175 23.50 -19.24 3.28
CA ASP A 175 24.45 -20.33 3.50
C ASP A 175 24.81 -21.10 2.22
N GLU A 176 24.55 -20.55 1.02
CA GLU A 176 24.68 -21.23 -0.29
C GLU A 176 23.90 -22.56 -0.38
N ARG A 177 23.02 -22.83 0.60
CA ARG A 177 22.22 -24.05 0.73
C ARG A 177 21.10 -24.17 -0.28
N LEU A 178 20.93 -23.21 -1.19
CA LEU A 178 20.05 -23.41 -2.34
C LEU A 178 20.47 -24.67 -3.13
N GLU A 179 21.77 -24.94 -3.24
CA GLU A 179 22.29 -26.11 -3.94
C GLU A 179 22.04 -27.45 -3.23
N ARG A 180 21.74 -27.44 -1.90
CA ARG A 180 21.48 -28.69 -1.17
C ARG A 180 20.08 -29.26 -1.41
N TYR A 181 19.20 -28.51 -2.05
CA TYR A 181 17.87 -28.97 -2.41
C TYR A 181 17.80 -29.24 -3.92
N ASN A 182 18.45 -30.33 -4.35
CA ASN A 182 18.26 -30.96 -5.68
C ASN A 182 16.81 -31.42 -5.97
N ASP A 183 15.83 -30.96 -5.19
CA ASP A 183 14.45 -31.43 -5.17
C ASP A 183 13.51 -30.32 -5.60
N ARG A 184 13.15 -30.30 -6.89
CA ARG A 184 11.96 -29.64 -7.50
C ARG A 184 11.75 -28.14 -7.26
N ALA A 185 12.51 -27.53 -6.36
CA ALA A 185 12.35 -26.16 -5.89
C ALA A 185 12.76 -25.16 -6.96
N ASP A 186 13.87 -25.43 -7.64
CA ASP A 186 14.38 -24.61 -8.74
C ASP A 186 13.33 -24.44 -9.86
N LYS A 187 12.55 -25.48 -10.14
CA LYS A 187 11.43 -25.40 -11.10
C LYS A 187 10.28 -24.50 -10.66
N TYR A 188 10.08 -24.29 -9.36
CA TYR A 188 9.09 -23.33 -8.84
C TYR A 188 9.65 -21.91 -8.82
N PHE A 189 10.97 -21.74 -8.75
CA PHE A 189 11.60 -20.42 -8.71
C PHE A 189 11.76 -19.80 -10.09
N THR A 190 11.95 -20.57 -11.15
CA THR A 190 12.34 -20.03 -12.47
C THR A 190 11.40 -20.41 -13.61
N ASN A 191 10.22 -20.96 -13.31
CA ASN A 191 9.21 -21.18 -14.36
C ASN A 191 8.56 -19.85 -14.81
N ASP A 192 7.92 -19.86 -15.98
CA ASP A 192 7.30 -18.66 -16.56
C ASP A 192 5.92 -18.31 -15.94
N LYS A 193 5.47 -19.05 -14.92
CA LYS A 193 4.16 -18.76 -14.30
C LYS A 193 4.24 -17.49 -13.47
N PRO A 194 3.16 -16.69 -13.44
CA PRO A 194 3.10 -15.50 -12.59
C PRO A 194 3.13 -15.89 -11.11
N LYS A 195 3.82 -15.11 -10.29
CA LYS A 195 4.06 -15.44 -8.87
C LYS A 195 3.55 -14.37 -7.92
N LEU A 196 3.11 -14.82 -6.75
CA LEU A 196 2.96 -14.01 -5.55
C LEU A 196 4.05 -14.44 -4.56
N ILE A 197 4.93 -13.51 -4.21
CA ILE A 197 5.99 -13.72 -3.22
C ILE A 197 5.53 -13.07 -1.93
N VAL A 198 5.27 -13.89 -0.91
CA VAL A 198 4.88 -13.44 0.42
C VAL A 198 6.08 -13.54 1.33
N ILE A 199 6.42 -12.45 2.00
CA ILE A 199 7.57 -12.39 2.90
C ILE A 199 7.08 -12.03 4.29
N ASP A 200 7.04 -13.04 5.16
CA ASP A 200 6.71 -12.88 6.57
C ASP A 200 7.92 -12.38 7.37
N GLU A 201 7.69 -11.51 8.34
CA GLU A 201 8.73 -10.78 9.06
C GLU A 201 9.73 -10.08 8.11
N SER A 202 9.20 -9.32 7.14
CA SER A 202 9.98 -8.64 6.08
C SER A 202 11.03 -7.68 6.61
N HIS A 203 10.92 -7.24 7.87
CA HIS A 203 11.94 -6.43 8.54
C HIS A 203 13.33 -7.10 8.55
N ASN A 204 13.41 -8.43 8.33
CA ASN A 204 14.66 -9.18 8.17
C ASN A 204 15.40 -8.90 6.85
N LEU A 205 14.79 -8.17 5.92
CA LEU A 205 15.30 -7.80 4.59
C LEU A 205 15.48 -6.29 4.42
N ARG A 206 15.55 -5.53 5.51
CA ARG A 206 15.75 -4.08 5.45
C ARG A 206 17.14 -3.65 4.97
N ASN A 207 18.14 -4.53 5.10
CA ASN A 207 19.52 -4.25 4.71
C ASN A 207 19.80 -4.80 3.30
N ASP A 208 19.90 -3.91 2.32
CA ASP A 208 20.19 -4.22 0.92
C ASP A 208 21.60 -4.76 0.68
N LYS A 209 22.52 -4.55 1.62
CA LYS A 209 23.89 -5.11 1.58
C LYS A 209 23.99 -6.52 2.17
N SER A 210 22.90 -7.08 2.67
CA SER A 210 22.92 -8.45 3.20
C SER A 210 22.91 -9.46 2.06
N LYS A 211 23.72 -10.52 2.14
CA LYS A 211 23.72 -11.63 1.17
C LYS A 211 22.31 -12.19 0.93
N ARG A 212 21.50 -12.23 2.00
CA ARG A 212 20.10 -12.65 1.94
C ARG A 212 19.27 -11.78 0.99
N TYR A 213 19.39 -10.45 1.12
CA TYR A 213 18.66 -9.52 0.27
C TYR A 213 19.12 -9.64 -1.18
N GLU A 214 20.43 -9.70 -1.39
CA GLU A 214 21.04 -9.87 -2.70
C GLU A 214 20.51 -11.13 -3.39
N LEU A 215 20.58 -12.28 -2.71
CA LEU A 215 20.11 -13.56 -3.23
C LEU A 215 18.60 -13.54 -3.55
N LEU A 216 17.77 -12.98 -2.66
CA LEU A 216 16.34 -12.81 -2.95
C LEU A 216 16.13 -11.97 -4.21
N MET A 217 16.86 -10.87 -4.35
CA MET A 217 16.75 -9.99 -5.48
C MET A 217 17.18 -10.67 -6.78
N THR A 218 18.39 -11.23 -6.81
CA THR A 218 19.02 -11.74 -8.03
C THR A 218 18.49 -13.12 -8.44
N ASP A 219 18.26 -14.02 -7.48
CA ASP A 219 17.94 -15.42 -7.78
C ASP A 219 16.44 -15.72 -7.75
N ILE A 220 15.63 -14.84 -7.19
CA ILE A 220 14.18 -15.04 -7.12
C ILE A 220 13.45 -13.91 -7.83
N LEU A 221 13.65 -12.64 -7.44
CA LEU A 221 12.85 -11.55 -7.98
C LEU A 221 13.18 -11.24 -9.44
N GLN A 222 14.46 -11.09 -9.80
CA GLN A 222 14.88 -10.71 -11.15
C GLN A 222 14.82 -11.85 -12.17
N LYS A 223 14.75 -13.11 -11.73
CA LYS A 223 14.59 -14.29 -12.60
C LYS A 223 13.15 -14.56 -13.03
N ASN A 224 12.19 -13.77 -12.56
CA ASN A 224 10.77 -13.92 -12.87
C ASN A 224 10.22 -12.62 -13.44
N GLU A 225 9.44 -12.69 -14.52
CA GLU A 225 8.89 -11.49 -15.16
C GLU A 225 7.65 -10.95 -14.42
N ASP A 226 6.62 -11.77 -14.22
CA ASP A 226 5.37 -11.35 -13.56
C ASP A 226 5.35 -11.74 -12.08
N ILE A 227 5.88 -10.86 -11.24
CA ILE A 227 5.86 -11.03 -9.79
C ILE A 227 5.02 -9.97 -9.09
N LYS A 228 4.42 -10.37 -7.98
CA LYS A 228 3.83 -9.48 -6.99
C LYS A 228 4.42 -9.79 -5.63
N VAL A 229 4.80 -8.77 -4.86
CA VAL A 229 5.50 -8.93 -3.58
C VAL A 229 4.63 -8.41 -2.43
N LEU A 230 4.21 -9.32 -1.54
CA LEU A 230 3.49 -9.00 -0.31
C LEU A 230 4.43 -9.11 0.89
N LEU A 231 4.70 -7.98 1.54
CA LEU A 231 5.53 -7.92 2.74
C LEU A 231 4.66 -7.89 3.99
N LEU A 232 4.91 -8.79 4.95
CA LEU A 232 4.24 -8.81 6.24
C LEU A 232 5.23 -8.39 7.32
N SER A 233 4.92 -7.35 8.08
CA SER A 233 5.73 -6.95 9.23
C SER A 233 4.89 -6.17 10.23
N ALA A 234 5.06 -6.43 11.53
CA ALA A 234 4.48 -5.55 12.55
C ALA A 234 5.24 -4.21 12.68
N THR A 235 6.46 -4.16 12.15
CA THR A 235 7.40 -3.06 12.31
C THR A 235 8.14 -2.84 10.98
N PRO A 236 7.49 -2.25 9.96
CA PRO A 236 8.14 -2.00 8.68
C PRO A 236 9.27 -0.96 8.80
N ILE A 237 9.23 -0.10 9.83
CA ILE A 237 10.21 0.93 10.15
C ILE A 237 10.82 0.60 11.50
N ASN A 238 12.16 0.61 11.58
CA ASN A 238 12.85 0.51 12.87
C ASN A 238 13.74 1.74 13.09
N ASN A 239 14.74 1.96 12.23
CA ASN A 239 15.79 2.94 12.51
C ASN A 239 15.83 4.10 11.51
N SER A 240 15.47 3.89 10.24
CA SER A 240 15.54 4.96 9.23
C SER A 240 14.57 4.75 8.08
N LEU A 241 14.27 5.82 7.35
CA LEU A 241 13.49 5.76 6.10
C LEU A 241 14.15 4.89 5.03
N ASN A 242 15.47 4.68 5.10
CA ASN A 242 16.19 3.76 4.22
C ASN A 242 15.73 2.29 4.39
N ASP A 243 15.27 1.91 5.59
CA ASP A 243 14.76 0.55 5.85
C ASP A 243 13.49 0.27 5.02
N ILE A 244 12.65 1.29 4.81
CA ILE A 244 11.46 1.18 3.95
C ILE A 244 11.87 1.20 2.48
N ARG A 245 12.81 2.07 2.11
CA ARG A 245 13.30 2.19 0.73
C ARG A 245 13.69 0.83 0.16
N ASN A 246 14.44 0.04 0.93
CA ASN A 246 14.88 -1.29 0.50
C ASN A 246 13.71 -2.27 0.37
N GLN A 247 12.68 -2.15 1.22
CA GLN A 247 11.45 -2.94 1.05
C GLN A 247 10.67 -2.54 -0.21
N PHE A 248 10.59 -1.25 -0.52
CA PHE A 248 9.98 -0.80 -1.77
C PHE A 248 10.75 -1.24 -3.01
N LYS A 249 12.08 -1.33 -2.96
CA LYS A 249 12.90 -1.87 -4.05
C LYS A 249 12.56 -3.33 -4.37
N LEU A 250 12.25 -4.16 -3.36
CA LEU A 250 11.85 -5.56 -3.58
C LEU A 250 10.60 -5.66 -4.47
N MET A 251 9.64 -4.74 -4.31
CA MET A 251 8.38 -4.74 -5.06
C MET A 251 8.55 -4.39 -6.54
N VAL A 252 9.63 -3.70 -6.88
CA VAL A 252 9.97 -3.28 -8.25
C VAL A 252 11.21 -4.00 -8.77
N GLN A 253 11.57 -5.15 -8.19
CA GLN A 253 12.70 -5.98 -8.64
C GLN A 253 14.04 -5.24 -8.71
N GLY A 254 14.20 -4.22 -7.87
CA GLY A 254 15.40 -3.37 -7.84
C GLY A 254 15.43 -2.29 -8.92
N ASP A 255 14.40 -2.16 -9.77
CA ASP A 255 14.29 -1.05 -10.72
C ASP A 255 14.15 0.28 -9.97
N VAL A 256 15.19 1.10 -10.07
CA VAL A 256 15.23 2.42 -9.45
C VAL A 256 14.15 3.36 -9.98
N ARG A 257 13.63 3.12 -11.19
CA ARG A 257 12.54 3.88 -11.83
C ARG A 257 11.19 3.17 -11.80
N GLY A 258 11.06 2.03 -11.09
CA GLY A 258 9.86 1.21 -11.13
C GLY A 258 8.57 1.88 -10.62
N TYR A 259 8.70 3.07 -10.02
CA TYR A 259 7.59 3.90 -9.55
C TYR A 259 7.40 5.19 -10.36
N ASP A 260 8.18 5.45 -11.42
CA ASP A 260 8.11 6.68 -12.21
C ASP A 260 6.76 6.79 -12.93
N GLU A 261 6.38 5.77 -13.70
CA GLU A 261 5.10 5.77 -14.43
C GLU A 261 3.88 5.81 -13.51
N LYS A 262 3.94 5.12 -12.36
CA LYS A 262 2.79 4.91 -11.48
C LYS A 262 2.62 5.99 -10.40
N LEU A 263 3.73 6.59 -9.95
CA LEU A 263 3.76 7.54 -8.82
C LEU A 263 4.58 8.81 -9.11
N GLY A 264 5.21 8.94 -10.29
CA GLY A 264 6.07 10.07 -10.64
C GLY A 264 7.44 10.06 -9.91
N VAL A 265 7.79 8.93 -9.28
CA VAL A 265 9.04 8.79 -8.53
C VAL A 265 10.16 8.36 -9.49
N LYS A 266 10.86 9.35 -10.04
CA LYS A 266 11.92 9.16 -11.04
C LYS A 266 13.08 8.27 -10.59
N ASN A 267 13.41 8.32 -9.29
CA ASN A 267 14.48 7.49 -8.74
C ASN A 267 14.28 7.26 -7.25
N ILE A 268 14.05 6.00 -6.88
CA ILE A 268 13.79 5.60 -5.50
C ILE A 268 15.00 5.81 -4.56
N ASP A 269 16.23 5.74 -5.08
CA ASP A 269 17.43 5.90 -4.25
C ASP A 269 17.57 7.31 -3.68
N TYR A 270 17.10 8.30 -4.43
CA TYR A 270 17.16 9.71 -4.03
C TYR A 270 15.88 10.22 -3.34
N SER A 271 14.86 9.38 -3.24
CA SER A 271 13.54 9.78 -2.71
C SER A 271 13.47 9.79 -1.18
N PHE A 272 14.39 9.10 -0.52
CA PHE A 272 14.51 9.05 0.94
C PHE A 272 15.89 9.63 1.31
N ARG A 273 15.94 10.92 1.63
CA ARG A 273 17.12 11.64 2.13
C ARG A 273 16.91 12.05 3.58
#